data_AF-A0A942J5P8-F1
#
_entry.id   AF-A0A942J5P8-F1
#
_cell.length_a   1.000
_cell.length_b   1.000
_cell.length_c   1.000
_cell.angle_alpha   90.00
_cell.angle_beta   90.00
_cell.angle_gamma   90.00
#
_symmetry.space_group_name_H-M   'P 1'
#
loop_
_entity.id
_entity.type
_entity.pdbx_description
1 polymer ?
#
loop_
_entity_poly.entity_id
_entity_poly.type
_entity_poly.pdbx_seq_one_letter_code
_entity_poly.pdbx_strand_id
1 'polypeptide(L)'
;MLFTPFKPMEPVAAPSVPQGERFLYQVKWDGVRLIAHSGGGRLMLHNRKLHERTEHYPELGCLKSLCARGAIFDGEVVALKQDRPSFPLVLRRDLALPCGAGAMLRMVNQIPICYLVFDLIYFNGQDLTRTSLSGRQELLAEVLPENEHIHRVESFRDGILLFEAAREKCLEGIV
;
A
#
# COMPACT_ATOMS: atom_id res chain seq x y z
N MET A 1 15.84 -3.60 -10.19
CA MET A 1 14.37 -3.50 -10.17
C MET A 1 13.82 -4.27 -8.98
N LEU A 2 13.97 -5.59 -8.89
CA LEU A 2 13.71 -6.28 -7.62
C LEU A 2 14.82 -5.96 -6.59
N PHE A 3 14.44 -5.65 -5.34
CA PHE A 3 15.34 -5.26 -4.24
C PHE A 3 16.23 -4.03 -4.48
N THR A 4 15.96 -3.26 -5.53
CA THR A 4 16.58 -1.95 -5.72
C THR A 4 15.59 -0.91 -5.19
N PRO A 5 15.90 -0.19 -4.11
CA PRO A 5 15.07 0.91 -3.65
C PRO A 5 14.92 1.93 -4.77
N PHE A 6 13.69 2.40 -5.02
CA PHE A 6 13.42 3.49 -5.96
C PHE A 6 12.46 4.48 -5.30
N LYS A 7 12.49 5.73 -5.77
CA LYS A 7 11.57 6.75 -5.30
C LYS A 7 10.21 6.54 -5.97
N PRO A 8 9.13 6.27 -5.22
CA PRO A 8 7.81 6.09 -5.80
C PRO A 8 7.27 7.39 -6.41
N MET A 9 6.30 7.27 -7.33
CA MET A 9 5.57 8.43 -7.86
C MET A 9 4.81 9.13 -6.75
N GLU A 10 4.95 10.45 -6.63
CA GLU A 10 4.24 11.25 -5.63
C GLU A 10 3.05 11.97 -6.25
N PRO A 11 1.90 12.02 -5.56
CA PRO A 11 0.75 12.79 -6.02
C PRO A 11 1.09 14.29 -6.03
N VAL A 12 0.49 15.01 -6.97
CA VAL A 12 0.58 16.47 -7.06
C VAL A 12 -0.75 17.05 -6.61
N ALA A 13 -0.71 18.04 -5.72
CA ALA A 13 -1.92 18.71 -5.26
C ALA A 13 -2.62 19.42 -6.43
N ALA A 14 -3.94 19.22 -6.52
CA ALA A 14 -4.80 19.90 -7.48
C ALA A 14 -5.85 20.75 -6.73
N PRO A 15 -6.20 21.94 -7.26
CA PRO A 15 -7.20 22.82 -6.62
C PRO A 15 -8.63 22.29 -6.70
N SER A 16 -8.87 21.34 -7.62
CA SER A 16 -10.17 20.68 -7.84
C SER A 16 -9.94 19.25 -8.30
N VAL A 17 -10.95 18.39 -8.17
CA VAL A 17 -10.93 17.03 -8.73
C VAL A 17 -10.69 17.12 -10.24
N PRO A 18 -9.56 16.60 -10.77
CA PRO A 18 -9.33 16.57 -12.21
C PRO A 18 -10.44 15.77 -12.88
N GLN A 19 -10.88 16.15 -14.10
CA GLN A 19 -11.97 15.47 -14.81
C GLN A 19 -11.52 14.96 -16.18
N GLY A 20 -12.17 13.90 -16.66
CA GLY A 20 -11.99 13.35 -18.00
C GLY A 20 -11.76 11.85 -18.01
N GLU A 21 -11.99 11.21 -19.17
CA GLU A 21 -11.99 9.75 -19.34
C GLU A 21 -10.64 9.08 -19.03
N ARG A 22 -9.56 9.86 -19.04
CA ARG A 22 -8.19 9.39 -18.78
C ARG A 22 -7.86 9.23 -17.30
N PHE A 23 -8.75 9.65 -16.40
CA PHE A 23 -8.51 9.60 -14.96
C PHE A 23 -9.12 8.34 -14.32
N LEU A 24 -8.42 7.85 -13.31
CA LEU A 24 -8.88 6.88 -12.33
C LEU A 24 -8.68 7.52 -10.97
N TYR A 25 -9.63 7.31 -10.06
CA TYR A 25 -9.61 7.92 -8.74
C TYR A 25 -9.56 6.84 -7.67
N GLN A 26 -8.76 7.05 -6.64
CA GLN A 26 -8.66 6.15 -5.49
C GLN A 26 -8.82 6.96 -4.20
N VAL A 27 -9.30 6.30 -3.15
CA VAL A 27 -9.30 6.92 -1.81
C VAL A 27 -7.87 7.23 -1.40
N LYS A 28 -7.64 8.45 -0.92
CA LYS A 28 -6.38 8.83 -0.30
C LYS A 28 -6.36 8.33 1.15
N TRP A 29 -5.54 7.33 1.41
CA TRP A 29 -5.38 6.76 2.74
C TRP A 29 -4.30 7.49 3.53
N ASP A 30 -4.60 7.77 4.80
CA ASP A 30 -3.68 8.43 5.73
C ASP A 30 -2.91 7.36 6.53
N GLY A 31 -1.64 7.15 6.16
CA GLY A 31 -0.83 6.09 6.74
C GLY A 31 0.66 6.22 6.49
N VAL A 32 1.33 5.07 6.41
CA VAL A 32 2.75 4.99 6.04
C VAL A 32 2.89 4.23 4.72
N ARG A 33 3.27 4.96 3.67
CA ARG A 33 3.59 4.35 2.37
C ARG A 33 4.67 3.29 2.49
N LEU A 34 4.40 2.13 1.89
CA LEU A 34 5.22 0.93 1.96
C LEU A 34 5.34 0.28 0.58
N ILE A 35 6.59 0.03 0.18
CA ILE A 35 6.95 -0.73 -1.02
C ILE A 35 7.32 -2.15 -0.60
N ALA A 36 6.60 -3.14 -1.14
CA ALA A 36 6.85 -4.55 -0.85
C ALA A 36 7.51 -5.24 -2.04
N HIS A 37 8.77 -5.64 -1.88
CA HIS A 37 9.48 -6.49 -2.84
C HIS A 37 9.36 -7.95 -2.42
N SER A 38 8.73 -8.78 -3.25
CA SER A 38 8.68 -10.23 -3.09
C SER A 38 9.47 -10.88 -4.21
N GLY A 39 10.46 -11.72 -3.90
CA GLY A 39 11.22 -12.47 -4.91
C GLY A 39 12.48 -13.13 -4.37
N GLY A 40 13.09 -14.03 -5.13
CA GLY A 40 14.33 -14.71 -4.70
C GLY A 40 14.22 -15.38 -3.32
N GLY A 41 13.02 -15.87 -2.98
CA GLY A 41 12.72 -16.53 -1.69
C GLY A 41 12.54 -15.59 -0.49
N ARG A 42 12.59 -14.26 -0.66
CA ARG A 42 12.46 -13.29 0.44
C ARG A 42 11.45 -12.19 0.16
N LEU A 43 10.92 -11.63 1.24
CA LEU A 43 10.11 -10.41 1.26
C LEU A 43 10.95 -9.28 1.87
N MET A 44 10.99 -8.12 1.23
CA MET A 44 11.60 -6.91 1.79
C MET A 44 10.60 -5.76 1.69
N LEU A 45 10.36 -5.10 2.82
CA LEU A 45 9.44 -3.96 2.91
C LEU A 45 10.23 -2.68 3.14
N HIS A 46 9.96 -1.62 2.40
CA HIS A 46 10.59 -0.31 2.61
C HIS A 46 9.55 0.77 2.71
N ASN A 47 9.69 1.68 3.69
CA ASN A 47 8.82 2.86 3.73
C ASN A 47 9.27 3.93 2.73
N ARG A 48 8.53 5.04 2.63
CA ARG A 48 8.88 6.19 1.76
C ARG A 48 10.30 6.73 1.95
N LYS A 49 10.87 6.61 3.16
CA LYS A 49 12.25 7.04 3.47
C LYS A 49 13.31 5.97 3.16
N LEU A 50 12.90 4.88 2.49
CA LEU A 50 13.72 3.72 2.13
C LEU A 50 14.26 2.95 3.35
N HIS A 51 13.70 3.16 4.53
CA HIS A 51 14.03 2.36 5.70
C HIS A 51 13.38 0.99 5.58
N GLU A 52 14.14 -0.07 5.85
CA GLU A 52 13.59 -1.42 5.87
C GLU A 52 12.61 -1.58 7.05
N ARG A 53 11.46 -2.20 6.76
CA ARG A 53 10.34 -2.42 7.66
C ARG A 53 9.86 -3.87 7.68
N THR A 54 10.60 -4.81 7.10
CA THR A 54 10.22 -6.22 6.99
C THR A 54 9.84 -6.81 8.35
N GLU A 55 10.64 -6.56 9.38
CA GLU A 55 10.38 -7.05 10.74
C GLU A 55 9.25 -6.31 11.46
N HIS A 56 8.82 -5.14 10.96
CA HIS A 56 7.77 -4.35 11.60
C HIS A 56 6.38 -4.87 11.22
N TYR A 57 6.26 -5.56 10.08
CA TYR A 57 4.96 -6.01 9.54
C TYR A 57 4.98 -7.53 9.21
N PRO A 58 5.23 -8.42 10.20
CA PRO A 58 5.22 -9.87 9.98
C PRO A 58 3.90 -10.40 9.43
N GLU A 59 2.78 -9.73 9.69
CA GLU A 59 1.44 -10.03 9.16
C GLU A 59 1.35 -9.96 7.63
N LEU A 60 2.29 -9.28 6.96
CA LEU A 60 2.38 -9.21 5.48
C LEU A 60 3.19 -10.37 4.86
N GLY A 61 3.58 -11.36 5.68
CA GLY A 61 4.43 -12.47 5.26
C GLY A 61 3.85 -13.34 4.13
N CYS A 62 2.52 -13.33 3.93
CA CYS A 62 1.87 -14.07 2.84
C CYS A 62 2.32 -13.61 1.45
N LEU A 63 2.83 -12.38 1.30
CA LEU A 63 3.40 -11.88 0.04
C LEU A 63 4.59 -12.71 -0.45
N LYS A 64 5.22 -13.51 0.43
CA LYS A 64 6.26 -14.48 0.03
C LYS A 64 5.76 -15.55 -0.94
N SER A 65 4.44 -15.80 -1.01
CA SER A 65 3.84 -16.71 -2.00
C SER A 65 4.14 -16.31 -3.45
N LEU A 66 4.41 -15.01 -3.70
CA LEU A 66 4.75 -14.48 -5.01
C LEU A 66 6.25 -14.50 -5.32
N CYS A 67 7.09 -14.98 -4.39
CA CYS A 67 8.54 -14.96 -4.56
C CYS A 67 9.05 -15.67 -5.82
N ALA A 68 8.35 -16.71 -6.27
CA ALA A 68 8.73 -17.48 -7.46
C ALA A 68 8.56 -16.68 -8.76
N ARG A 69 7.58 -15.78 -8.81
CA ARG A 69 7.33 -14.90 -9.96
C ARG A 69 8.12 -13.59 -9.82
N GLY A 70 8.27 -13.11 -8.59
CA GLY A 70 8.81 -11.78 -8.32
C GLY A 70 7.72 -10.72 -8.50
N ALA A 71 7.56 -9.86 -7.51
CA ALA A 71 6.57 -8.78 -7.51
C ALA A 71 7.07 -7.56 -6.72
N ILE A 72 6.65 -6.37 -7.15
CA ILE A 72 6.82 -5.11 -6.39
C ILE A 72 5.46 -4.43 -6.27
N PHE A 73 4.99 -4.29 -5.04
CA PHE A 73 3.73 -3.61 -4.71
C PHE A 73 3.99 -2.25 -4.09
N ASP A 74 3.12 -1.30 -4.39
CA ASP A 74 3.08 0.03 -3.77
C ASP A 74 1.72 0.21 -3.08
N GLY A 75 1.77 0.64 -1.83
CA GLY A 75 0.59 0.71 -0.99
C GLY A 75 0.81 1.55 0.24
N GLU A 76 -0.27 1.72 1.00
CA GLU A 76 -0.28 2.45 2.26
C GLU A 76 -0.57 1.49 3.40
N VAL A 77 0.27 1.48 4.44
CA VAL A 77 -0.08 0.81 5.69
C VAL A 77 -0.92 1.76 6.53
N VAL A 78 -2.09 1.30 6.96
CA VAL A 78 -2.98 2.04 7.86
C VAL A 78 -3.27 1.24 9.11
N ALA A 79 -3.58 1.93 10.21
CA ALA A 79 -4.13 1.34 11.41
C ALA A 79 -5.49 1.98 11.69
N LEU A 80 -6.42 1.21 12.24
CA LEU A 80 -7.77 1.68 12.54
C LEU A 80 -7.95 1.97 14.02
N LYS A 81 -8.70 3.03 14.33
CA LYS A 81 -9.24 3.34 15.65
C LYS A 81 -10.73 3.62 15.49
N GLN A 82 -11.59 2.80 16.09
CA GLN A 82 -13.04 2.92 15.96
C GLN A 82 -13.47 2.97 14.47
N ASP A 83 -12.95 2.03 13.68
CA ASP A 83 -13.21 1.87 12.24
C ASP A 83 -12.79 3.06 11.35
N ARG A 84 -11.91 3.94 11.87
CA ARG A 84 -11.34 5.06 11.12
C ARG A 84 -9.82 4.98 11.05
N PRO A 85 -9.19 5.35 9.92
CA PRO A 85 -7.74 5.48 9.83
C PRO A 85 -7.18 6.39 10.93
N SER A 86 -6.09 5.96 11.54
CA SER A 86 -5.41 6.68 12.60
C SER A 86 -3.91 6.74 12.34
N PHE A 87 -3.47 7.85 11.74
CA PHE A 87 -2.06 8.11 11.50
C PHE A 87 -1.18 7.97 12.76
N PRO A 88 -1.57 8.47 13.96
CA PRO A 88 -0.75 8.28 15.16
C PRO A 88 -0.52 6.81 15.54
N LEU A 89 -1.49 5.93 15.29
CA LEU A 89 -1.37 4.50 15.60
C LEU A 89 -0.42 3.81 14.63
N VAL A 90 -0.56 4.04 13.33
CA VAL A 90 0.34 3.42 12.34
C VAL A 90 1.75 4.01 12.41
N LEU A 91 1.90 5.29 12.72
CA LEU A 91 3.21 5.87 13.00
C LEU A 91 3.87 5.22 14.23
N ARG A 92 3.10 4.94 15.28
CA ARG A 92 3.61 4.18 16.44
C ARG A 92 4.07 2.78 16.04
N ARG A 93 3.40 2.12 15.08
CA ARG A 93 3.84 0.85 14.51
C ARG A 93 5.14 0.98 13.69
N ASP A 94 5.26 2.00 12.84
CA ASP A 94 6.45 2.21 12.01
C ASP A 94 7.70 2.62 12.81
N LEU A 95 7.52 3.30 13.95
CA LEU A 95 8.60 3.73 14.84
C LEU A 95 8.96 2.72 15.92
N ALA A 96 8.19 1.64 16.07
CA ALA A 96 8.45 0.62 17.08
C ALA A 96 9.77 -0.09 16.81
N LEU A 97 10.65 -0.14 17.81
CA LEU A 97 11.89 -0.91 17.69
C LEU A 97 11.58 -2.41 17.73
N PRO A 98 12.06 -3.21 16.76
CA PRO A 98 12.01 -4.66 16.82
C PRO A 98 12.98 -5.23 17.88
N CYS A 99 12.72 -4.97 19.17
CA CYS A 99 13.52 -5.50 20.28
C CYS A 99 13.14 -6.97 20.58
N GLY A 100 13.30 -7.85 19.58
CA GLY A 100 12.99 -9.27 19.63
C GLY A 100 11.54 -9.63 19.22
N ALA A 101 11.35 -10.87 18.78
CA ALA A 101 10.09 -11.35 18.19
C ALA A 101 8.86 -11.13 19.08
N GLY A 102 9.00 -11.28 20.41
CA GLY A 102 7.89 -11.10 21.35
C GLY A 102 7.40 -9.66 21.48
N ALA A 103 8.25 -8.66 21.25
CA ALA A 103 7.84 -7.25 21.32
C ALA A 103 6.97 -6.86 20.12
N MET A 104 7.37 -7.28 18.92
CA MET A 104 6.61 -6.98 17.71
C MET A 104 5.27 -7.72 17.68
N LEU A 105 5.23 -8.99 18.08
CA LEU A 105 3.96 -9.74 18.16
C LEU A 105 2.94 -9.07 19.10
N ARG A 106 3.39 -8.47 20.20
CA ARG A 106 2.51 -7.65 21.07
C ARG A 106 1.99 -6.41 20.35
N MET A 107 2.84 -5.75 19.55
CA MET A 107 2.43 -4.58 18.77
C MET A 107 1.42 -4.92 17.68
N VAL A 108 1.59 -6.05 16.98
CA VAL A 108 0.63 -6.56 15.98
C VAL A 108 -0.75 -6.74 16.62
N ASN A 109 -0.82 -7.38 17.79
CA ASN A 109 -2.09 -7.60 18.49
C ASN A 109 -2.71 -6.30 19.04
N GLN A 110 -1.90 -5.31 19.43
CA GLN A 110 -2.39 -4.04 19.98
C GLN A 110 -2.82 -3.05 18.89
N ILE A 111 -2.13 -3.08 17.75
CA ILE A 111 -2.35 -2.16 16.63
C ILE A 111 -2.29 -3.00 15.34
N PRO A 112 -3.39 -3.70 15.02
CA PRO A 112 -3.51 -4.38 13.74
C PRO A 112 -3.47 -3.35 12.61
N ILE A 113 -2.89 -3.76 11.50
CA ILE A 113 -2.77 -2.91 10.31
C ILE A 113 -3.48 -3.52 9.11
N CYS A 114 -3.74 -2.67 8.13
CA CYS A 114 -4.09 -3.05 6.77
C CYS A 114 -3.06 -2.45 5.83
N TYR A 115 -2.54 -3.23 4.89
CA TYR A 115 -1.75 -2.79 3.76
C TYR A 115 -2.67 -2.65 2.55
N LEU A 116 -2.93 -1.40 2.20
CA LEU A 116 -3.84 -0.98 1.15
C LEU A 116 -3.03 -0.75 -0.13
N VAL A 117 -3.04 -1.73 -1.02
CA VAL A 117 -2.19 -1.77 -2.21
C VAL A 117 -2.87 -1.07 -3.37
N PHE A 118 -2.23 -0.03 -3.90
CA PHE A 118 -2.78 0.79 -4.97
C PHE A 118 -2.01 0.69 -6.29
N ASP A 119 -0.82 0.07 -6.34
CA ASP A 119 -0.11 -0.15 -7.61
C ASP A 119 0.73 -1.43 -7.62
N LEU A 120 0.96 -1.97 -8.82
CA LEU A 120 1.85 -3.09 -9.11
C LEU A 120 2.93 -2.62 -10.08
N ILE A 121 4.17 -2.56 -9.62
CA ILE A 121 5.27 -1.89 -10.32
C ILE A 121 6.12 -2.88 -11.12
N TYR A 122 6.19 -4.12 -10.65
CA TYR A 122 6.94 -5.19 -11.30
C TYR A 122 6.25 -6.51 -11.04
N PHE A 123 6.20 -7.38 -12.05
CA PHE A 123 5.67 -8.73 -11.89
C PHE A 123 6.30 -9.69 -12.91
N ASN A 124 6.68 -10.89 -12.47
CA ASN A 124 7.04 -12.00 -13.34
C ASN A 124 8.10 -11.66 -14.42
N GLY A 125 9.20 -11.03 -14.01
CA GLY A 125 10.26 -10.63 -14.95
C GLY A 125 10.06 -9.26 -15.61
N GLN A 126 8.87 -8.66 -15.49
CA GLN A 126 8.50 -7.46 -16.25
C GLN A 126 8.43 -6.21 -15.38
N ASP A 127 9.05 -5.13 -15.87
CA ASP A 127 8.85 -3.77 -15.37
C ASP A 127 7.56 -3.18 -15.94
N LEU A 128 6.64 -2.81 -15.05
CA LEU A 128 5.34 -2.28 -15.41
C LEU A 128 5.30 -0.74 -15.37
N THR A 129 6.38 -0.05 -15.01
CA THR A 129 6.38 1.43 -14.93
C THR A 129 6.06 2.13 -16.26
N ARG A 130 6.20 1.42 -17.39
CA ARG A 130 5.88 1.92 -18.73
C ARG A 130 4.53 1.43 -19.27
N THR A 131 3.79 0.62 -18.52
CA THR A 131 2.45 0.17 -18.90
C THR A 131 1.39 1.15 -18.40
N SER A 132 0.18 1.10 -18.98
CA SER A 132 -0.93 1.96 -18.57
C SER A 132 -1.34 1.66 -17.13
N LEU A 133 -1.77 2.71 -16.40
CA LEU A 133 -2.27 2.54 -15.02
C LEU A 133 -3.40 1.50 -14.97
N SER A 134 -4.35 1.55 -15.90
CA SER A 134 -5.46 0.57 -15.98
C SER A 134 -4.96 -0.87 -16.11
N GLY A 135 -3.97 -1.12 -16.98
CA GLY A 135 -3.40 -2.47 -17.12
C GLY A 135 -2.68 -2.95 -15.86
N ARG A 136 -2.04 -2.03 -15.11
CA ARG A 136 -1.45 -2.37 -13.80
C ARG A 136 -2.52 -2.69 -12.75
N GLN A 137 -3.63 -1.95 -12.74
CA GLN A 137 -4.74 -2.20 -11.82
C GLN A 137 -5.44 -3.54 -12.10
N GLU A 138 -5.64 -3.88 -13.38
CA GLU A 138 -6.19 -5.18 -13.80
C GLU A 138 -5.30 -6.32 -13.33
N LEU A 139 -3.99 -6.24 -13.63
CA LEU A 139 -3.04 -7.27 -13.20
C LEU A 139 -2.90 -7.33 -11.68
N LEU A 140 -2.95 -6.19 -10.98
CA LEU A 140 -2.94 -6.14 -9.52
C LEU A 140 -4.13 -6.92 -8.93
N ALA A 141 -5.32 -6.76 -9.49
CA ALA A 141 -6.52 -7.48 -9.06
C ALA A 141 -6.43 -9.00 -9.25
N GLU A 142 -5.65 -9.46 -10.25
CA GLU A 142 -5.45 -10.90 -10.49
C GLU A 142 -4.41 -11.53 -9.56
N VAL A 143 -3.38 -10.78 -9.16
CA VAL A 143 -2.17 -11.36 -8.54
C VAL A 143 -2.02 -11.07 -7.05
N LEU A 144 -2.71 -10.05 -6.51
CA LEU A 144 -2.58 -9.69 -5.11
C LEU A 144 -3.29 -10.73 -4.22
N PRO A 145 -2.58 -11.36 -3.25
CA PRO A 145 -3.22 -12.25 -2.29
C PRO A 145 -3.92 -11.42 -1.21
N GLU A 146 -5.18 -11.04 -1.47
CA GLU A 146 -6.01 -10.32 -0.51
C GLU A 146 -6.37 -11.20 0.70
N ASN A 147 -6.36 -10.60 1.89
CA ASN A 147 -6.72 -11.24 3.15
C ASN A 147 -7.11 -10.18 4.20
N GLU A 148 -7.19 -10.54 5.48
CA GLU A 148 -7.56 -9.60 6.55
C GLU A 148 -6.61 -8.38 6.67
N HIS A 149 -5.34 -8.52 6.28
CA HIS A 149 -4.31 -7.50 6.37
C HIS A 149 -3.93 -6.87 5.03
N ILE A 150 -4.27 -7.47 3.89
CA ILE A 150 -3.88 -7.00 2.56
C ILE A 150 -5.12 -6.81 1.73
N HIS A 151 -5.33 -5.58 1.26
CA HIS A 151 -6.51 -5.22 0.47
C HIS A 151 -6.05 -4.41 -0.73
N ARG A 152 -6.68 -4.66 -1.88
CA ARG A 152 -6.49 -3.79 -3.04
C ARG A 152 -7.29 -2.51 -2.86
N VAL A 153 -6.71 -1.37 -3.25
CA VAL A 153 -7.44 -0.10 -3.32
C VAL A 153 -8.21 -0.05 -4.63
N GLU A 154 -9.54 0.00 -4.52
CA GLU A 154 -10.43 0.08 -5.67
C GLU A 154 -10.28 1.41 -6.42
N SER A 155 -10.26 1.34 -7.76
CA SER A 155 -10.24 2.51 -8.64
C SER A 155 -11.65 2.82 -9.15
N PHE A 156 -12.02 4.10 -9.11
CA PHE A 156 -13.31 4.61 -9.53
C PHE A 156 -13.18 5.49 -10.78
N ARG A 157 -14.29 5.63 -11.52
CA ARG A 157 -14.40 6.50 -12.70
C ARG A 157 -15.01 7.86 -12.38
N ASP A 158 -15.80 7.95 -11.32
CA ASP A 158 -16.41 9.20 -10.86
C ASP A 158 -15.65 9.76 -9.66
N GLY A 159 -14.72 10.67 -9.93
CA GLY A 159 -13.93 11.31 -8.89
C GLY A 159 -14.71 12.30 -8.04
N ILE A 160 -15.79 12.91 -8.56
CA ILE A 160 -16.60 13.85 -7.79
C ILE A 160 -17.36 13.10 -6.72
N LEU A 161 -18.07 12.03 -7.13
CA LEU A 161 -18.80 11.18 -6.21
C LEU A 161 -17.88 10.56 -5.16
N LEU A 162 -16.70 10.07 -5.57
CA LEU A 162 -15.72 9.53 -4.63
C LEU A 162 -15.20 10.58 -3.65
N PHE A 163 -14.95 11.80 -4.12
CA PHE A 163 -14.50 12.90 -3.26
C PHE A 163 -15.57 13.31 -2.25
N GLU A 164 -16.84 13.38 -2.66
CA GLU A 164 -17.96 13.64 -1.77
C GLU A 164 -18.09 12.55 -0.70
N ALA A 165 -18.06 11.27 -1.10
CA ALA A 165 -18.10 10.14 -0.16
C ALA A 165 -16.89 10.13 0.80
N ALA A 166 -15.69 10.50 0.32
CA ALA A 166 -14.50 10.62 1.15
C ALA A 166 -14.67 11.72 2.22
N ARG A 167 -15.26 12.87 1.86
CA ARG A 167 -15.61 13.93 2.82
C ARG A 167 -16.69 13.46 3.81
N GLU A 168 -17.71 12.77 3.30
CA GLU A 168 -18.71 11.94 4.00
C GLU A 168 -18.14 11.27 5.25
N LYS A 169 -17.08 10.50 4.99
CA LYS A 169 -16.42 9.62 5.95
C LYS A 169 -15.25 10.27 6.69
N CYS A 170 -15.04 11.58 6.52
CA CYS A 170 -13.91 12.33 7.08
C CYS A 170 -12.54 11.71 6.72
N LEU A 171 -12.42 11.18 5.50
CA LEU A 171 -11.15 10.70 4.93
C LEU A 171 -10.33 11.89 4.41
N GLU A 172 -9.04 11.65 4.16
CA GLU A 172 -8.12 12.70 3.73
C GLU A 172 -8.47 13.30 2.35
N GLY A 173 -9.01 12.46 1.46
CA GLY A 173 -9.44 12.87 0.12
C GLY A 173 -9.33 11.73 -0.89
N ILE A 174 -8.96 12.09 -2.12
CA ILE A 174 -8.73 11.15 -3.22
C ILE A 174 -7.41 11.46 -3.92
N VAL A 175 -6.90 10.48 -4.66
CA VAL A 175 -5.78 10.60 -5.60
C VAL A 175 -6.30 10.34 -7.01
#